data_AF-A0A7X7UJS3-F1
#
_entry.id   AF-A0A7X7UJS3-F1
#
_cell.length_a   1.000
_cell.length_b   1.000
_cell.length_c   1.000
_cell.angle_alpha   90.00
_cell.angle_beta   90.00
_cell.angle_gamma   90.00
#
_symmetry.space_group_name_H-M   'P 1'
#
loop_
_entity.id
_entity.type
_entity.pdbx_description
1 polymer ?
#
loop_
_entity_poly.entity_id
_entity_poly.type
_entity_poly.pdbx_seq_one_letter_code
_entity_poly.pdbx_strand_id
1 'polypeptide(L)' 'MRIILFTDKKTGEVECFSSLKPFYEKYPQFEAHSDNIDNYLSRKKTAFETDEIKVQRLEVQRSL' A
#
# COMPACT_ATOMS: atom_id res chain seq x y z
N MET A 1 -15.30 1.10 2.15
CA MET A 1 -14.33 0.02 2.39
C MET A 1 -12.93 0.59 2.22
N ARG A 2 -11.95 0.25 3.06
CA ARG A 2 -10.57 0.70 2.86
C ARG A 2 -9.77 -0.41 2.20
N ILE A 3 -8.93 -0.03 1.24
CA ILE A 3 -7.98 -0.94 0.59
C ILE A 3 -6.59 -0.35 0.66
N ILE A 4 -5.60 -1.21 0.51
CA ILE A 4 -4.23 -0.83 0.19
C ILE A 4 -4.07 -1.01 -1.32
N LEU A 5 -3.75 0.07 -2.02
CA LEU A 5 -3.33 0.03 -3.41
C LEU A 5 -1.80 0.01 -3.43
N PHE A 6 -1.26 -1.04 -4.02
CA PHE A 6 0.15 -1.20 -4.32
C PHE A 6 0.37 -0.90 -5.81
N THR A 7 1.45 -0.19 -6.11
CA THR A 7 1.93 0.03 -7.47
C THR A 7 3.42 -0.27 -7.52
N ASP A 8 3.80 -1.23 -8.35
CA ASP A 8 5.18 -1.46 -8.72
C ASP A 8 5.56 -0.48 -9.82
N LYS A 9 6.52 0.40 -9.55
CA LYS A 9 6.93 1.44 -10.52
C LYS A 9 7.86 0.89 -11.60
N LYS A 10 8.51 -0.25 -11.36
CA LYS A 10 9.41 -0.88 -12.34
C LYS A 10 8.61 -1.59 -13.42
N THR A 11 7.55 -2.29 -13.05
CA THR A 11 6.70 -3.05 -13.99
C THR A 11 5.45 -2.29 -14.42
N GLY A 12 5.01 -1.31 -13.63
CA GLY A 12 3.72 -0.63 -13.80
C GLY A 12 2.53 -1.44 -13.28
N GLU A 13 2.77 -2.60 -12.65
CA GLU A 13 1.71 -3.44 -12.10
C GLU A 13 1.04 -2.78 -10.90
N VAL A 14 -0.28 -2.98 -10.81
CA VAL A 14 -1.12 -2.43 -9.75
C VAL A 14 -1.89 -3.56 -9.09
N GLU A 15 -1.82 -3.62 -7.77
CA GLU A 15 -2.51 -4.62 -6.97
C GLU A 15 -3.27 -4.01 -5.80
N CYS A 16 -4.37 -4.67 -5.43
CA CYS A 16 -5.25 -4.24 -4.35
C CYS A 16 -5.23 -5.28 -3.23
N PHE A 17 -5.03 -4.81 -2.01
CA PHE A 17 -5.09 -5.63 -0.80
C PHE A 17 -6.16 -5.11 0.16
N SER A 18 -6.78 -6.01 0.91
CA SER A 18 -7.78 -5.66 1.93
C SER A 18 -7.16 -4.94 3.13
N SER A 19 -5.87 -5.19 3.42
CA SER A 19 -5.11 -4.56 4.49
C SER A 19 -3.60 -4.69 4.23
N LEU A 20 -2.77 -4.19 5.14
CA LEU A 20 -1.31 -4.30 5.02
C LEU A 20 -0.78 -5.72 5.28
N LYS A 21 -1.51 -6.54 6.04
CA LYS A 21 -1.10 -7.93 6.34
C LYS A 21 -0.91 -8.77 5.07
N PRO A 22 -1.92 -8.94 4.18
CA PRO A 22 -1.74 -9.71 2.94
C PRO A 22 -0.76 -9.03 1.96
N PHE A 23 -0.55 -7.72 2.07
CA PHE A 23 0.49 -7.03 1.32
C PHE A 23 1.89 -7.51 1.74
N TYR A 24 2.20 -7.55 3.04
CA TYR A 24 3.48 -8.05 3.53
C TYR A 24 3.65 -9.56 3.34
N GLU A 25 2.58 -10.35 3.42
CA GLU A 25 2.63 -11.79 3.11
C GLU A 25 3.05 -12.05 1.65
N LYS A 26 2.62 -11.21 0.71
CA LYS A 26 3.00 -11.31 -0.71
C LYS A 26 4.37 -10.69 -1.00
N TYR A 27 4.69 -9.57 -0.34
CA TYR A 27 5.93 -8.82 -0.54
C TYR A 27 6.73 -8.65 0.76
N PRO A 28 7.29 -9.75 1.31
CA PRO A 28 8.01 -9.72 2.58
C PRO A 28 9.25 -8.83 2.55
N GLN A 29 9.81 -8.54 1.37
CA GLN A 29 10.93 -7.60 1.23
C GLN A 29 10.61 -6.18 1.73
N PHE A 30 9.33 -5.79 1.77
CA PHE A 30 8.91 -4.48 2.25
C PHE A 30 8.56 -4.46 3.74
N GLU A 31 8.63 -5.60 4.43
CA GLU A 31 8.40 -5.68 5.89
C GLU A 31 9.44 -4.87 6.67
N ALA A 32 10.68 -4.77 6.16
CA ALA A 32 11.71 -3.90 6.73
C ALA A 32 11.33 -2.41 6.73
N HIS A 33 10.34 -2.01 5.92
CA HIS A 33 9.82 -0.65 5.85
C HIS A 33 8.45 -0.50 6.54
N SER A 34 7.99 -1.51 7.29
CA SER A 34 6.64 -1.56 7.85
C SER A 34 6.29 -0.34 8.70
N ASP A 35 7.20 0.10 9.56
CA ASP A 35 7.01 1.25 10.44
C ASP A 35 6.83 2.56 9.65
N ASN A 36 7.59 2.71 8.57
CA ASN A 36 7.48 3.88 7.70
C ASN A 36 6.18 3.84 6.90
N ILE A 37 5.84 2.69 6.32
CA ILE A 37 4.60 2.49 5.59
C ILE A 37 3.41 2.80 6.51
N ASP A 38 3.39 2.27 7.72
CA ASP A 38 2.31 2.52 8.70
C ASP A 38 2.23 3.98 9.12
N ASN A 39 3.37 4.64 9.34
CA ASN A 39 3.40 6.07 9.67
C ASN A 39 2.79 6.92 8.53
N TYR A 40 3.16 6.65 7.28
CA TYR A 40 2.62 7.37 6.13
C TYR A 40 1.12 7.11 5.96
N LEU A 41 0.71 5.84 5.94
CA LEU A 41 -0.67 5.46 5.63
C LEU A 41 -1.67 5.73 6.76
N SER A 42 -1.26 5.53 8.01
CA SER A 42 -2.17 5.61 9.17
C SER A 42 -2.08 6.95 9.89
N ARG A 43 -0.88 7.50 10.10
CA ARG A 43 -0.70 8.76 10.84
C ARG A 43 -0.76 9.98 9.93
N LYS A 44 0.07 10.01 8.88
CA LYS A 44 0.12 11.13 7.92
C LYS A 44 -1.05 11.10 6.93
N LYS A 45 -1.66 9.93 6.73
CA LYS A 45 -2.72 9.68 5.73
C LYS A 45 -2.29 10.05 4.31
N THR A 46 -1.02 9.81 3.99
CA THR A 46 -0.42 10.04 2.68
C THR A 46 0.15 8.74 2.12
N ALA A 47 0.35 8.69 0.80
CA ALA A 47 1.01 7.54 0.17
C ALA A 47 2.46 7.42 0.65
N PHE A 48 2.91 6.18 0.88
CA PHE A 48 4.32 5.86 0.99
C PHE A 48 4.86 5.62 -0.43
N GLU A 49 5.93 6.32 -0.80
CA GLU A 49 6.43 6.31 -2.17
C GLU A 49 7.96 6.30 -2.16
N THR A 50 8.54 5.35 -2.90
CA THR A 50 9.97 5.23 -3.17
C THR A 50 10.20 5.23 -4.67
N ASP A 51 11.45 5.07 -5.11
CA ASP A 51 11.76 4.90 -6.53
C ASP A 51 11.20 3.59 -7.10
N GLU A 52 10.98 2.58 -6.24
CA GLU A 52 10.55 1.25 -6.67
C GLU A 52 9.04 1.05 -6.57
N ILE A 53 8.41 1.59 -5.53
CA ILE A 53 7.02 1.28 -5.20
C ILE A 53 6.24 2.50 -4.75
N LYS A 54 4.91 2.37 -4.85
CA LYS A 54 3.96 3.25 -4.19
C LYS A 54 2.93 2.43 -3.46
N VAL A 55 2.71 2.73 -2.19
CA VAL A 55 1.67 2.13 -1.36
C VAL A 55 0.76 3.24 -0.86
N GLN A 56 -0.54 3.10 -1.05
CA GLN A 56 -1.52 4.08 -0.61
C GLN A 56 -2.78 3.43 -0.05
N ARG A 57 -3.40 4.08 0.93
CA ARG A 57 -4.67 3.63 1.52
C ARG A 57 -5.80 4.43 0.88
N LEU A 58 -6.71 3.73 0.20
CA LEU A 58 -7.84 4.34 -0.48
C LEU A 58 -9.16 4.01 0.21
N GLU A 59 -10.04 5.00 0.31
CA GLU A 59 -11.44 4.77 0.65
C GLU A 59 -12.21 4.49 -0.64
N VAL A 60 -12.69 3.25 -0.76
CA VAL A 60 -13.51 2.81 -1.89
C VAL A 60 -14.97 2.85 -1.46
N GLN A 61 -15.76 3.60 -2.20
CA GLN A 61 -17.22 3.52 -2.14
C GLN A 61 -17.71 2.54 -3.18
N ARG A 62 -18.66 1.68 -2.79
CA ARG A 62 -19.36 0.81 -3.72
C ARG A 62 -20.34 1.69 -4.48
N SER A 63 -20.22 1.78 -5.80
CA SER A 63 -21.29 2.37 -6.62
C SER A 63 -22.54 1.50 -6.43
N LEU A 64 -23.65 2.14 -6.10
CA LEU A 64 -24.99 1.55 -6.14
C LEU A 64 -25.42 1.34 -7.59
#